data_AF-A0A6L2ZU67-F1
#
_entry.id   AF-A0A6L2ZU67-F1
#
_cell.length_a   1.000
_cell.length_b   1.000
_cell.length_c   1.000
_cell.angle_alpha   90.00
_cell.angle_beta   90.00
_cell.angle_gamma   90.00
#
_symmetry.space_group_name_H-M   'P 1'
#
loop_
_entity.id
_entity.type
_entity.pdbx_description
1 polymer ?
#
loop_
_entity_poly.entity_id
_entity_poly.type
_entity_poly.pdbx_seq_one_letter_code
_entity_poly.pdbx_strand_id
1 'polypeptide(L)'
;MKFINKIFPLFATTLLILNSTSSVLALSGDRNENVHEEQKNEVPISQDKESKPKDLVEVEILEGKGAEDTEEEETSYETQTHGTWGGVDWIFTGTKSLWLTTSGKLGDMSQAPWVDPKTGIKPEDIESVKIVTSVSTGANASKLFSLPNVTEITGLEKLDTRATTQMSYMFAGSRVSQLDLSAFNTSKVSTMTHMFDGAKELRKLNLSSFDTNKSPFMDGMFTGTTLTHLTLGKNFRFRKDADLGSPIGEAGEETTGNWVRDDYQTKGTLQ
;
A
#
# COMPACT_ATOMS: atom_id res chain seq x y z
N MET A 1 16.04 -35.60 20.52
CA MET A 1 14.92 -34.86 19.89
C MET A 1 15.56 -33.74 19.07
N LYS A 2 15.52 -33.83 17.73
CA LYS A 2 16.26 -32.91 16.83
C LYS A 2 15.45 -31.62 16.64
N PHE A 3 16.01 -30.48 17.03
CA PHE A 3 15.48 -29.17 16.65
C PHE A 3 16.18 -28.72 15.36
N ILE A 4 15.38 -28.47 14.32
CA ILE A 4 15.84 -27.94 13.03
C ILE A 4 15.77 -26.42 13.14
N ASN A 5 16.91 -25.77 13.34
CA ASN A 5 17.04 -24.32 13.16
C ASN A 5 16.96 -24.00 11.67
N LYS A 6 15.84 -23.43 11.23
CA LYS A 6 15.73 -22.78 9.91
C LYS A 6 16.14 -21.32 10.05
N ILE A 7 17.36 -21.03 9.62
CA ILE A 7 17.83 -19.67 9.36
C ILE A 7 17.06 -19.16 8.13
N PHE A 8 16.32 -18.06 8.29
CA PHE A 8 15.75 -17.34 7.15
C PHE A 8 16.78 -16.31 6.64
N PRO A 9 17.02 -16.21 5.32
CA PRO A 9 17.96 -15.23 4.80
C PRO A 9 17.34 -13.83 4.79
N LEU A 10 18.14 -12.86 5.21
CA LEU A 10 17.87 -11.43 5.09
C LEU A 10 17.95 -11.04 3.61
N PHE A 11 16.82 -10.77 2.95
CA PHE A 11 16.83 -10.22 1.60
C PHE A 11 16.93 -8.70 1.67
N ALA A 12 18.11 -8.16 1.34
CA ALA A 12 18.28 -6.78 0.98
C ALA A 12 17.76 -6.58 -0.47
N THR A 13 16.55 -6.05 -0.61
CA THR A 13 16.01 -5.65 -1.92
C THR A 13 16.49 -4.23 -2.25
N THR A 14 17.41 -4.13 -3.22
CA THR A 14 17.71 -2.89 -3.93
C THR A 14 16.49 -2.48 -4.74
N LEU A 15 15.94 -1.31 -4.42
CA LEU A 15 14.81 -0.72 -5.16
C LEU A 15 15.34 -0.02 -6.41
N LEU A 16 15.15 -0.64 -7.57
CA LEU A 16 15.33 -0.01 -8.88
C LEU A 16 13.94 0.28 -9.44
N ILE A 17 13.51 1.54 -9.47
CA ILE A 17 12.28 1.94 -10.17
C ILE A 17 12.69 2.73 -11.42
N LEU A 18 12.63 2.04 -12.56
CA LEU A 18 12.46 2.63 -13.89
C LEU A 18 11.04 2.29 -14.35
N ASN A 19 10.16 3.30 -14.40
CA ASN A 19 9.44 3.70 -15.60
C ASN A 19 8.22 4.58 -15.29
N SER A 20 8.02 5.51 -16.22
CA SER A 20 7.10 6.64 -16.25
C SER A 20 5.63 6.27 -16.11
N THR A 21 4.94 6.94 -15.19
CA THR A 21 3.49 7.16 -15.25
C THR A 21 3.19 8.62 -14.93
N SER A 22 2.36 9.25 -15.75
CA SER A 22 1.90 10.64 -15.62
C SER A 22 1.40 10.92 -14.20
N SER A 23 1.95 11.98 -13.59
CA SER A 23 1.78 12.32 -12.18
C SER A 23 1.31 13.76 -11.96
N VAL A 24 0.17 13.85 -11.24
CA VAL A 24 -0.58 15.00 -10.67
C VAL A 24 0.13 16.29 -10.26
N LEU A 25 0.71 17.18 -11.08
CA LEU A 25 1.44 18.36 -10.53
C LEU A 25 0.67 19.70 -10.57
N ALA A 26 0.67 20.41 -9.43
CA ALA A 26 0.40 21.84 -9.37
C ALA A 26 1.73 22.60 -9.39
N LEU A 27 1.91 23.57 -10.32
CA LEU A 27 2.56 24.88 -10.15
C LEU A 27 2.88 25.58 -11.49
N SER A 28 3.03 26.91 -11.41
CA SER A 28 2.92 27.93 -12.46
C SER A 28 4.19 28.15 -13.31
N GLY A 29 4.01 28.68 -14.53
CA GLY A 29 5.07 28.90 -15.51
C GLY A 29 5.24 30.34 -16.01
N ASP A 30 6.42 30.59 -16.57
CA ASP A 30 6.82 31.38 -17.77
C ASP A 30 8.38 31.42 -17.74
N ARG A 31 9.21 31.35 -18.80
CA ARG A 31 9.12 31.45 -20.27
C ARG A 31 10.49 31.11 -20.92
N ASN A 32 10.48 30.58 -22.16
CA ASN A 32 11.46 30.61 -23.28
C ASN A 32 12.94 30.18 -23.05
N GLU A 33 13.66 29.48 -23.94
CA GLU A 33 13.54 29.23 -25.38
C GLU A 33 14.53 28.11 -25.84
N ASN A 34 14.22 27.50 -27.00
CA ASN A 34 15.11 26.91 -28.02
C ASN A 34 15.80 25.52 -27.89
N VAL A 35 15.20 24.56 -28.63
CA VAL A 35 15.69 23.82 -29.84
C VAL A 35 17.11 23.21 -29.84
N HIS A 36 17.19 21.87 -29.94
CA HIS A 36 17.67 21.16 -31.15
C HIS A 36 17.44 19.63 -31.08
N GLU A 37 16.89 19.07 -32.15
CA GLU A 37 16.89 17.64 -32.49
C GLU A 37 18.30 17.17 -32.87
N GLU A 38 18.69 15.95 -32.48
CA GLU A 38 19.49 15.10 -33.37
C GLU A 38 19.33 13.60 -33.07
N GLN A 39 19.46 12.82 -34.15
CA GLN A 39 19.06 11.43 -34.33
C GLN A 39 20.16 10.41 -33.96
N LYS A 40 19.70 9.20 -33.63
CA LYS A 40 20.24 7.85 -33.95
C LYS A 40 21.77 7.63 -33.93
N ASN A 41 22.17 6.57 -33.22
CA ASN A 41 22.73 5.36 -33.85
C ASN A 41 22.87 4.19 -32.86
N GLU A 42 22.28 3.05 -33.24
CA GLU A 42 22.55 1.71 -32.72
C GLU A 42 23.71 1.10 -33.51
N VAL A 43 24.63 0.36 -32.84
CA VAL A 43 25.43 -0.75 -33.42
C VAL A 43 25.77 -1.75 -32.29
N PRO A 44 25.84 -3.09 -32.53
CA PRO A 44 25.50 -4.13 -31.56
C PRO A 44 26.68 -4.94 -30.97
N ILE A 45 26.34 -5.66 -29.88
CA ILE A 45 26.77 -6.99 -29.38
C ILE A 45 28.22 -7.45 -29.63
N SER A 46 28.91 -7.79 -28.53
CA SER A 46 29.73 -9.01 -28.47
C SER A 46 29.57 -9.72 -27.12
N GLN A 47 29.33 -11.03 -27.20
CA GLN A 47 29.41 -11.99 -26.11
C GLN A 47 30.88 -12.39 -25.91
N ASP A 48 31.30 -12.63 -24.67
CA ASP A 48 32.29 -13.68 -24.39
C ASP A 48 32.25 -14.16 -22.92
N LYS A 49 31.92 -15.45 -22.79
CA LYS A 49 32.57 -16.52 -22.00
C LYS A 49 32.85 -16.33 -20.49
N GLU A 50 31.98 -16.96 -19.71
CA GLU A 50 32.26 -18.10 -18.83
C GLU A 50 33.72 -18.36 -18.36
N SER A 51 33.96 -18.18 -17.05
CA SER A 51 34.88 -19.03 -16.27
C SER A 51 34.65 -18.91 -14.75
N LYS A 52 34.22 -20.00 -14.12
CA LYS A 52 34.46 -20.33 -12.69
C LYS A 52 35.53 -21.45 -12.70
N PRO A 53 36.39 -21.65 -11.69
CA PRO A 53 35.90 -22.28 -10.44
C PRO A 53 36.70 -21.99 -9.14
N LYS A 54 36.08 -22.44 -8.03
CA LYS A 54 36.66 -22.96 -6.76
C LYS A 54 37.61 -22.06 -5.94
N ASP A 55 37.18 -21.76 -4.72
CA ASP A 55 37.90 -22.26 -3.53
C ASP A 55 36.93 -22.44 -2.35
N LEU A 56 37.00 -23.64 -1.78
CA LEU A 56 36.39 -24.05 -0.52
C LEU A 56 37.47 -23.88 0.53
N VAL A 57 37.19 -23.16 1.61
CA VAL A 57 38.04 -23.17 2.81
C VAL A 57 37.14 -23.54 3.99
N GLU A 58 37.35 -24.75 4.51
CA GLU A 58 36.89 -25.19 5.82
C GLU A 58 37.58 -24.33 6.89
N VAL A 59 36.80 -23.81 7.85
CA VAL A 59 37.34 -23.20 9.06
C VAL A 59 36.97 -24.11 10.22
N GLU A 60 37.98 -24.79 10.78
CA GLU A 60 37.92 -25.56 12.02
C GLU A 60 37.65 -24.62 13.21
N ILE A 61 36.72 -25.02 14.09
CA ILE A 61 36.44 -24.33 15.36
C ILE A 61 37.51 -24.74 16.37
N LEU A 62 38.34 -23.80 16.80
CA LEU A 62 39.17 -23.95 18.00
C LEU A 62 38.40 -23.40 19.22
N GLU A 63 38.07 -24.29 20.15
CA GLU A 63 37.52 -23.91 21.45
C GLU A 63 38.55 -23.09 22.24
N GLY A 64 38.24 -21.81 22.46
CA GLY A 64 39.03 -20.90 23.28
C GLY A 64 38.16 -20.26 24.36
N LYS A 65 38.36 -20.68 25.61
CA LYS A 65 37.86 -20.01 26.82
C LYS A 65 38.43 -18.59 26.90
N GLY A 66 37.55 -17.60 27.05
CA GLY A 66 37.89 -16.25 27.45
C GLY A 66 36.61 -15.52 27.83
N ALA A 67 36.42 -15.28 29.12
CA ALA A 67 35.36 -14.41 29.62
C ALA A 67 35.67 -12.99 29.17
N GLU A 68 34.77 -12.42 28.37
CA GLU A 68 34.74 -11.00 28.06
C GLU A 68 33.29 -10.56 28.29
N ASP A 69 33.12 -9.65 29.25
CA ASP A 69 31.84 -9.07 29.64
C ASP A 69 31.13 -8.55 28.40
N THR A 70 30.19 -9.34 27.91
CA THR A 70 29.24 -8.93 26.89
C THR A 70 28.05 -8.40 27.67
N GLU A 71 27.81 -7.10 27.60
CA GLU A 71 26.51 -6.53 27.92
C GLU A 71 25.49 -7.31 27.07
N GLU A 72 24.77 -8.22 27.73
CA GLU A 72 23.60 -8.84 27.15
C GLU A 72 22.62 -7.69 26.89
N GLU A 73 22.54 -7.23 25.65
CA GLU A 73 21.37 -6.52 25.16
C GLU A 73 20.19 -7.48 25.40
N GLU A 74 19.50 -7.30 26.53
CA GLU A 74 18.18 -7.83 26.77
C GLU A 74 17.27 -7.26 25.68
N THR A 75 17.24 -7.95 24.55
CA THR A 75 16.22 -7.77 23.52
C THR A 75 14.90 -8.15 24.18
N SER A 76 14.18 -7.13 24.65
CA SER A 76 12.86 -7.31 25.22
C SER A 76 11.99 -7.98 24.17
N TYR A 77 11.59 -9.22 24.43
CA TYR A 77 10.63 -9.92 23.59
C TYR A 77 9.28 -9.21 23.80
N GLU A 78 8.99 -8.21 22.98
CA GLU A 78 7.67 -7.58 22.97
C GLU A 78 6.61 -8.68 22.84
N THR A 79 5.61 -8.63 23.71
CA THR A 79 4.50 -9.56 23.71
C THR A 79 3.76 -9.48 22.37
N GLN A 80 3.79 -10.58 21.63
CA GLN A 80 3.07 -10.73 20.37
C GLN A 80 1.74 -11.44 20.64
N THR A 81 0.64 -10.83 20.21
CA THR A 81 -0.67 -11.50 20.16
C THR A 81 -0.86 -12.03 18.75
N HIS A 82 -1.36 -13.25 18.59
CA HIS A 82 -1.56 -13.85 17.27
C HIS A 82 -2.90 -14.58 17.20
N GLY A 83 -3.34 -14.88 15.99
CA GLY A 83 -4.57 -15.61 15.76
C GLY A 83 -4.83 -15.86 14.28
N THR A 84 -6.07 -16.20 13.97
CA THR A 84 -6.56 -16.37 12.60
C THR A 84 -7.70 -15.39 12.33
N TRP A 85 -7.77 -14.89 11.10
CA TRP A 85 -8.89 -14.11 10.59
C TRP A 85 -9.41 -14.80 9.32
N GLY A 86 -10.39 -15.68 9.50
CA GLY A 86 -10.76 -16.64 8.47
C GLY A 86 -9.62 -17.65 8.26
N GLY A 87 -9.09 -17.73 7.04
CA GLY A 87 -7.99 -18.61 6.67
C GLY A 87 -6.61 -17.94 6.67
N VAL A 88 -6.47 -16.77 7.30
CA VAL A 88 -5.23 -15.98 7.32
C VAL A 88 -4.73 -15.85 8.74
N ASP A 89 -3.50 -16.25 9.00
CA ASP A 89 -2.84 -16.02 10.29
C ASP A 89 -2.44 -14.55 10.39
N TRP A 90 -2.54 -14.02 11.60
CA TRP A 90 -2.12 -12.67 11.90
C TRP A 90 -1.28 -12.59 13.18
N ILE A 91 -0.40 -11.59 13.23
CA ILE A 91 0.40 -11.21 14.38
C ILE A 91 0.16 -9.74 14.67
N PHE A 92 -0.09 -9.38 15.92
CA PHE A 92 -0.09 -8.02 16.43
C PHE A 92 1.14 -7.84 17.32
N THR A 93 2.00 -6.89 16.95
CA THR A 93 3.30 -6.65 17.58
C THR A 93 3.20 -5.64 18.72
N GLY A 94 4.19 -5.58 19.62
CA GLY A 94 4.26 -4.51 20.64
C GLY A 94 4.44 -3.11 20.03
N THR A 95 5.01 -3.04 18.82
CA THR A 95 5.04 -1.85 17.95
C THR A 95 3.70 -1.50 17.27
N LYS A 96 2.57 -2.06 17.74
CA LYS A 96 1.22 -1.73 17.26
C LYS A 96 0.98 -1.99 15.78
N SER A 97 1.69 -2.97 15.21
CA SER A 97 1.59 -3.36 13.81
C SER A 97 0.81 -4.66 13.69
N LEU A 98 -0.20 -4.68 12.81
CA LEU A 98 -0.95 -5.88 12.46
C LEU A 98 -0.39 -6.50 11.18
N TRP A 99 0.15 -7.70 11.26
CA TRP A 99 0.73 -8.43 10.13
C TRP A 99 -0.18 -9.58 9.70
N LEU A 100 -0.51 -9.66 8.41
CA LEU A 100 -1.18 -10.81 7.80
C LEU A 100 -0.10 -11.74 7.21
N THR A 101 0.14 -12.88 7.85
CA THR A 101 1.40 -13.62 7.70
C THR A 101 1.29 -14.86 6.82
N THR A 102 0.11 -15.46 6.67
CA THR A 102 -0.12 -16.60 5.79
C THR A 102 -1.06 -16.28 4.64
N SER A 103 -0.93 -17.06 3.56
CA SER A 103 -1.81 -16.91 2.41
C SER A 103 -3.13 -17.60 2.69
N GLY A 104 -4.23 -16.98 2.25
CA GLY A 104 -5.55 -17.49 2.55
C GLY A 104 -6.64 -16.50 2.17
N LYS A 105 -7.85 -16.78 2.67
CA LYS A 105 -9.01 -15.91 2.49
C LYS A 105 -9.39 -15.30 3.84
N LEU A 106 -9.48 -13.98 3.89
CA LEU A 106 -9.96 -13.25 5.05
C LEU A 106 -11.40 -13.66 5.37
N GLY A 107 -11.65 -13.78 6.68
CA GLY A 107 -12.98 -14.01 7.23
C GLY A 107 -13.88 -12.77 7.12
N ASP A 108 -15.10 -12.89 7.62
CA ASP A 108 -15.96 -11.72 7.80
C ASP A 108 -15.34 -10.73 8.80
N MET A 109 -15.75 -9.46 8.77
CA MET A 109 -15.32 -8.45 9.75
C MET A 109 -15.64 -8.86 11.18
N SER A 110 -16.67 -9.67 11.42
CA SER A 110 -16.96 -10.22 12.76
C SER A 110 -15.84 -11.12 13.32
N GLN A 111 -14.90 -11.53 12.47
CA GLN A 111 -13.74 -12.37 12.82
C GLN A 111 -12.42 -11.57 12.85
N ALA A 112 -12.48 -10.25 12.67
CA ALA A 112 -11.29 -9.41 12.69
C ALA A 112 -10.63 -9.42 14.09
N PRO A 113 -9.29 -9.26 14.17
CA PRO A 113 -8.55 -9.33 15.44
C PRO A 113 -9.07 -8.39 16.53
N TRP A 114 -9.51 -7.20 16.14
CA TRP A 114 -10.01 -6.15 17.03
C TRP A 114 -11.51 -6.25 17.38
N VAL A 115 -12.19 -7.29 16.90
CA VAL A 115 -13.59 -7.58 17.25
C VAL A 115 -13.67 -8.65 18.34
N ASP A 116 -12.71 -9.58 18.40
CA ASP A 116 -12.66 -10.59 19.45
C ASP A 116 -12.14 -9.97 20.77
N PRO A 117 -12.98 -9.86 21.82
CA PRO A 117 -12.56 -9.27 23.09
C PRO A 117 -11.42 -10.04 23.78
N LYS A 118 -11.16 -11.30 23.39
CA LYS A 118 -10.06 -12.11 23.95
C LYS A 118 -8.69 -11.67 23.46
N THR A 119 -8.59 -10.98 22.33
CA THR A 119 -7.30 -10.50 21.82
C THR A 119 -6.81 -9.30 22.60
N GLY A 120 -7.72 -8.54 23.23
CA GLY A 120 -7.44 -7.26 23.87
C GLY A 120 -7.07 -6.13 22.91
N ILE A 121 -7.11 -6.38 21.59
CA ILE A 121 -6.77 -5.41 20.55
C ILE A 121 -7.99 -4.55 20.27
N LYS A 122 -7.83 -3.23 20.28
CA LYS A 122 -8.87 -2.29 19.84
C LYS A 122 -8.49 -1.69 18.49
N PRO A 123 -9.46 -1.20 17.69
CA PRO A 123 -9.16 -0.52 16.42
C PRO A 123 -8.17 0.65 16.58
N GLU A 124 -8.25 1.40 17.69
CA GLU A 124 -7.35 2.50 18.02
C GLU A 124 -5.92 2.06 18.39
N ASP A 125 -5.70 0.78 18.70
CA ASP A 125 -4.37 0.27 19.03
C ASP A 125 -3.54 -0.02 17.76
N ILE A 126 -4.17 -0.11 16.59
CA ILE A 126 -3.49 -0.49 15.34
C ILE A 126 -3.00 0.78 14.63
N GLU A 127 -1.68 0.92 14.54
CA GLU A 127 -1.02 2.08 13.91
C GLU A 127 -0.46 1.74 12.52
N SER A 128 -0.18 0.46 12.24
CA SER A 128 0.22 0.02 10.90
C SER A 128 -0.33 -1.36 10.55
N VAL A 129 -0.49 -1.62 9.25
CA VAL A 129 -0.88 -2.94 8.72
C VAL A 129 0.13 -3.40 7.68
N LYS A 130 0.51 -4.68 7.73
CA LYS A 130 1.44 -5.30 6.79
C LYS A 130 0.87 -6.58 6.21
N ILE A 131 0.69 -6.61 4.89
CA ILE A 131 0.29 -7.83 4.17
C ILE A 131 1.55 -8.52 3.68
N VAL A 132 1.94 -9.62 4.34
CA VAL A 132 3.22 -10.28 4.09
C VAL A 132 3.15 -11.18 2.87
N THR A 133 2.05 -11.92 2.73
CA THR A 133 1.83 -12.91 1.65
C THR A 133 0.55 -12.60 0.85
N SER A 134 0.20 -13.43 -0.13
CA SER A 134 -1.02 -13.21 -0.92
C SER A 134 -2.26 -13.53 -0.09
N VAL A 135 -3.09 -12.53 0.14
CA VAL A 135 -4.32 -12.61 0.93
C VAL A 135 -5.51 -12.26 0.05
N SER A 136 -6.55 -13.08 0.06
CA SER A 136 -7.78 -12.83 -0.69
C SER A 136 -8.90 -12.34 0.22
N THR A 137 -9.72 -11.43 -0.30
CA THR A 137 -10.92 -10.95 0.41
C THR A 137 -12.14 -11.83 0.13
N GLY A 138 -13.17 -11.68 0.97
CA GLY A 138 -14.51 -12.17 0.67
C GLY A 138 -15.28 -11.27 -0.31
N ALA A 139 -16.55 -11.59 -0.51
CA ALA A 139 -17.46 -10.72 -1.28
C ALA A 139 -17.66 -9.35 -0.63
N ASN A 140 -17.50 -9.27 0.70
CA ASN A 140 -17.60 -8.06 1.48
C ASN A 140 -16.22 -7.72 2.06
N ALA A 141 -15.62 -6.64 1.57
CA ALA A 141 -14.40 -6.02 2.12
C ALA A 141 -14.72 -4.68 2.79
N SER A 142 -16.00 -4.43 3.12
CA SER A 142 -16.40 -3.19 3.76
C SER A 142 -15.73 -3.05 5.11
N LYS A 143 -15.23 -1.84 5.42
CA LYS A 143 -14.52 -1.50 6.67
C LYS A 143 -13.20 -2.25 6.92
N LEU A 144 -12.65 -2.97 5.92
CA LEU A 144 -11.48 -3.84 6.13
C LEU A 144 -10.28 -3.15 6.79
N PHE A 145 -10.04 -1.89 6.42
CA PHE A 145 -8.98 -1.03 6.96
C PHE A 145 -9.55 0.29 7.52
N SER A 146 -10.79 0.28 8.01
CA SER A 146 -11.39 1.41 8.71
C SER A 146 -10.87 1.44 10.15
N LEU A 147 -9.62 1.88 10.30
CA LEU A 147 -8.87 1.89 11.55
C LEU A 147 -8.41 3.33 11.85
N PRO A 148 -8.85 3.93 12.97
CA PRO A 148 -8.74 5.38 13.17
C PRO A 148 -7.31 5.90 13.40
N ASN A 149 -6.39 5.04 13.79
CA ASN A 149 -5.00 5.40 14.07
C ASN A 149 -4.00 4.84 13.05
N VAL A 150 -4.46 4.12 12.03
CA VAL A 150 -3.55 3.52 11.04
C VAL A 150 -2.94 4.59 10.14
N THR A 151 -1.62 4.69 10.12
CA THR A 151 -0.86 5.68 9.33
C THR A 151 -0.13 5.05 8.16
N GLU A 152 0.05 3.73 8.18
CA GLU A 152 0.75 2.98 7.13
C GLU A 152 0.06 1.64 6.85
N ILE A 153 -0.12 1.32 5.56
CA ILE A 153 -0.55 0.00 5.10
C ILE A 153 0.39 -0.45 3.97
N THR A 154 1.13 -1.52 4.20
CA THR A 154 2.07 -2.08 3.21
C THR A 154 1.58 -3.43 2.68
N GLY A 155 1.96 -3.76 1.44
CA GLY A 155 1.59 -5.03 0.82
C GLY A 155 0.20 -5.04 0.17
N LEU A 156 -0.41 -3.89 -0.10
CA LEU A 156 -1.73 -3.78 -0.74
C LEU A 156 -1.77 -4.47 -2.12
N GLU A 157 -0.63 -4.56 -2.81
CA GLU A 157 -0.47 -5.29 -4.07
C GLU A 157 -0.67 -6.81 -3.92
N LYS A 158 -0.61 -7.32 -2.69
CA LYS A 158 -0.82 -8.74 -2.36
C LYS A 158 -2.26 -9.04 -1.94
N LEU A 159 -3.13 -8.03 -1.88
CA LEU A 159 -4.54 -8.19 -1.55
C LEU A 159 -5.38 -8.50 -2.81
N ASP A 160 -5.78 -9.76 -2.96
CA ASP A 160 -6.66 -10.19 -4.04
C ASP A 160 -8.12 -9.80 -3.78
N THR A 161 -8.61 -8.87 -4.60
CA THR A 161 -9.97 -8.32 -4.55
C THR A 161 -10.88 -8.81 -5.69
N ARG A 162 -10.47 -9.80 -6.48
CA ARG A 162 -11.25 -10.31 -7.64
C ARG A 162 -12.60 -10.94 -7.26
N ALA A 163 -12.78 -11.30 -5.99
CA ALA A 163 -14.03 -11.83 -5.45
C ALA A 163 -14.90 -10.74 -4.79
N THR A 164 -14.38 -9.54 -4.57
CA THR A 164 -15.05 -8.48 -3.82
C THR A 164 -16.19 -7.87 -4.63
N THR A 165 -17.30 -7.63 -3.96
CA THR A 165 -18.49 -6.94 -4.49
C THR A 165 -18.83 -5.68 -3.68
N GLN A 166 -18.41 -5.61 -2.42
CA GLN A 166 -18.66 -4.47 -1.52
C GLN A 166 -17.35 -3.97 -0.93
N MET A 167 -17.06 -2.68 -1.12
CA MET A 167 -15.87 -1.99 -0.58
C MET A 167 -16.26 -0.74 0.24
N SER A 168 -17.50 -0.68 0.75
CA SER A 168 -17.97 0.49 1.48
C SER A 168 -17.12 0.74 2.73
N TYR A 169 -16.76 1.99 3.00
CA TYR A 169 -15.93 2.37 4.16
C TYR A 169 -14.57 1.66 4.28
N MET A 170 -14.04 1.03 3.22
CA MET A 170 -12.86 0.17 3.34
C MET A 170 -11.64 0.85 3.99
N PHE A 171 -11.44 2.15 3.77
CA PHE A 171 -10.36 2.97 4.33
C PHE A 171 -10.90 4.17 5.13
N ALA A 172 -12.18 4.15 5.53
CA ALA A 172 -12.82 5.27 6.21
C ALA A 172 -12.14 5.56 7.55
N GLY A 173 -11.86 6.85 7.80
CA GLY A 173 -11.20 7.34 9.00
C GLY A 173 -9.73 6.97 9.14
N SER A 174 -9.13 6.27 8.16
CA SER A 174 -7.70 5.97 8.19
C SER A 174 -6.86 7.26 8.11
N ARG A 175 -5.66 7.22 8.70
CA ARG A 175 -4.71 8.34 8.70
C ARG A 175 -3.54 8.09 7.75
N VAL A 176 -3.72 7.18 6.79
CA VAL A 176 -2.73 6.85 5.77
C VAL A 176 -2.59 8.02 4.81
N SER A 177 -1.37 8.50 4.61
CA SER A 177 -1.11 9.67 3.76
C SER A 177 -1.09 9.35 2.26
N GLN A 178 -0.75 8.12 1.91
CA GLN A 178 -0.63 7.65 0.53
C GLN A 178 -1.19 6.24 0.38
N LEU A 179 -2.09 6.05 -0.58
CA LEU A 179 -2.64 4.74 -0.92
C LEU A 179 -2.42 4.44 -2.39
N ASP A 180 -1.66 3.38 -2.66
CA ASP A 180 -1.59 2.77 -4.00
C ASP A 180 -2.52 1.56 -4.09
N LEU A 181 -3.63 1.73 -4.80
CA LEU A 181 -4.63 0.67 -5.01
C LEU A 181 -4.62 0.15 -6.45
N SER A 182 -3.55 0.41 -7.21
CA SER A 182 -3.43 -0.01 -8.62
C SER A 182 -3.50 -1.53 -8.85
N ALA A 183 -3.30 -2.34 -7.81
CA ALA A 183 -3.46 -3.79 -7.88
C ALA A 183 -4.91 -4.27 -7.68
N PHE A 184 -5.83 -3.40 -7.26
CA PHE A 184 -7.20 -3.80 -6.93
C PHE A 184 -8.00 -4.14 -8.20
N ASN A 185 -8.87 -5.14 -8.10
CA ASN A 185 -9.83 -5.49 -9.14
C ASN A 185 -11.25 -5.10 -8.70
N THR A 186 -11.79 -4.06 -9.31
CA THR A 186 -13.14 -3.56 -8.97
C THR A 186 -14.22 -3.98 -9.97
N SER A 187 -13.90 -4.88 -10.91
CA SER A 187 -14.80 -5.24 -12.02
C SER A 187 -16.13 -5.87 -11.59
N LYS A 188 -16.23 -6.34 -10.35
CA LYS A 188 -17.43 -6.91 -9.73
C LYS A 188 -18.01 -6.05 -8.60
N VAL A 189 -17.38 -4.94 -8.27
CA VAL A 189 -17.78 -4.10 -7.15
C VAL A 189 -19.06 -3.34 -7.52
N SER A 190 -20.07 -3.44 -6.65
CA SER A 190 -21.35 -2.75 -6.77
C SER A 190 -21.46 -1.55 -5.82
N THR A 191 -20.60 -1.46 -4.81
CA THR A 191 -20.58 -0.34 -3.85
C THR A 191 -19.17 -0.01 -3.35
N MET A 192 -18.87 1.28 -3.37
CA MET A 192 -17.69 1.97 -2.84
C MET A 192 -18.10 3.18 -1.97
N THR A 193 -19.36 3.19 -1.51
CA THR A 193 -19.92 4.23 -0.63
C THR A 193 -18.99 4.50 0.55
N HIS A 194 -18.63 5.77 0.74
CA HIS A 194 -17.76 6.22 1.83
C HIS A 194 -16.39 5.53 1.92
N MET A 195 -15.86 4.98 0.82
CA MET A 195 -14.62 4.18 0.84
C MET A 195 -13.43 4.90 1.51
N PHE A 196 -13.31 6.22 1.35
CA PHE A 196 -12.28 7.06 1.96
C PHE A 196 -12.87 8.14 2.89
N ASP A 197 -14.10 7.95 3.37
CA ASP A 197 -14.79 8.94 4.22
C ASP A 197 -13.96 9.28 5.45
N GLY A 198 -13.72 10.58 5.67
CA GLY A 198 -12.96 11.08 6.80
C GLY A 198 -11.48 10.69 6.81
N ALA A 199 -10.91 10.21 5.71
CA ALA A 199 -9.47 9.97 5.57
C ALA A 199 -8.70 11.29 5.42
N LYS A 200 -8.69 12.09 6.49
CA LYS A 200 -8.21 13.49 6.51
C LYS A 200 -6.73 13.65 6.23
N GLU A 201 -5.94 12.60 6.40
CA GLU A 201 -4.50 12.61 6.11
C GLU A 201 -4.16 12.12 4.70
N LEU A 202 -5.12 11.58 3.96
CA LEU A 202 -4.89 11.03 2.63
C LEU A 202 -4.62 12.17 1.62
N ARG A 203 -3.36 12.29 1.18
CA ARG A 203 -2.90 13.28 0.22
C ARG A 203 -2.72 12.70 -1.19
N LYS A 204 -2.23 11.45 -1.31
CA LYS A 204 -2.00 10.81 -2.61
C LYS A 204 -2.79 9.51 -2.73
N LEU A 205 -3.53 9.35 -3.81
CA LEU A 205 -4.36 8.18 -4.04
C LEU A 205 -4.25 7.70 -5.50
N ASN A 206 -3.90 6.43 -5.68
CA ASN A 206 -3.87 5.79 -7.00
C ASN A 206 -5.04 4.82 -7.18
N LEU A 207 -5.97 5.17 -8.05
CA LEU A 207 -7.15 4.38 -8.47
C LEU A 207 -7.04 3.96 -9.95
N SER A 208 -5.84 3.84 -10.50
CA SER A 208 -5.61 3.55 -11.92
C SER A 208 -6.27 2.26 -12.43
N SER A 209 -6.50 1.28 -11.57
CA SER A 209 -7.16 0.01 -11.91
C SER A 209 -8.68 0.01 -11.72
N PHE A 210 -9.25 1.06 -11.13
CA PHE A 210 -10.67 1.09 -10.79
C PHE A 210 -11.51 1.17 -12.06
N ASP A 211 -12.34 0.14 -12.26
CA ASP A 211 -13.43 0.09 -13.22
C ASP A 211 -14.74 0.46 -12.53
N THR A 212 -15.31 1.59 -12.93
CA THR A 212 -16.58 2.14 -12.42
C THR A 212 -17.67 2.16 -13.48
N ASN A 213 -17.44 1.54 -14.66
CA ASN A 213 -18.40 1.55 -15.76
C ASN A 213 -19.73 0.87 -15.42
N LYS A 214 -19.73 -0.02 -14.41
CA LYS A 214 -20.94 -0.66 -13.87
C LYS A 214 -21.73 0.23 -12.91
N SER A 215 -21.38 1.51 -12.79
CA SER A 215 -22.05 2.50 -11.94
C SER A 215 -22.24 2.03 -10.48
N PRO A 216 -21.15 1.65 -9.78
CA PRO A 216 -21.28 1.32 -8.36
C PRO A 216 -21.79 2.53 -7.57
N PHE A 217 -22.47 2.27 -6.45
CA PHE A 217 -22.76 3.31 -5.47
C PHE A 217 -21.43 3.87 -4.94
N MET A 218 -21.22 5.18 -5.06
CA MET A 218 -20.00 5.85 -4.59
C MET A 218 -20.33 7.08 -3.74
N ASP A 219 -21.54 7.10 -3.16
CA ASP A 219 -22.01 8.15 -2.28
C ASP A 219 -20.96 8.46 -1.20
N GLY A 220 -20.54 9.71 -1.14
CA GLY A 220 -19.55 10.22 -0.21
C GLY A 220 -18.18 9.52 -0.25
N MET A 221 -17.80 8.91 -1.38
CA MET A 221 -16.54 8.16 -1.50
C MET A 221 -15.31 8.96 -1.06
N PHE A 222 -15.31 10.27 -1.31
CA PHE A 222 -14.21 11.20 -1.00
C PHE A 222 -14.56 12.24 0.08
N THR A 223 -15.69 12.08 0.79
CA THR A 223 -16.11 13.02 1.84
C THR A 223 -15.03 13.18 2.90
N GLY A 224 -14.65 14.43 3.19
CA GLY A 224 -13.65 14.74 4.22
C GLY A 224 -12.21 14.32 3.89
N THR A 225 -11.92 13.94 2.65
CA THR A 225 -10.55 13.77 2.14
C THR A 225 -9.90 15.12 1.83
N THR A 226 -8.58 15.13 1.74
CA THR A 226 -7.74 16.32 1.54
C THR A 226 -6.72 16.07 0.44
N LEU A 227 -7.14 15.33 -0.59
CA LEU A 227 -6.30 14.86 -1.68
C LEU A 227 -5.62 16.02 -2.40
N THR A 228 -4.33 15.83 -2.69
CA THR A 228 -3.52 16.74 -3.52
C THR A 228 -3.13 16.05 -4.82
N HIS A 229 -3.05 14.71 -4.83
CA HIS A 229 -2.77 13.91 -6.02
C HIS A 229 -3.77 12.74 -6.14
N LEU A 230 -4.36 12.60 -7.33
CA LEU A 230 -5.30 11.53 -7.65
C LEU A 230 -4.99 10.94 -9.03
N THR A 231 -4.62 9.66 -9.08
CA THR A 231 -4.40 8.93 -10.34
C THR A 231 -5.64 8.11 -10.67
N LEU A 232 -6.20 8.29 -11.88
CA LEU A 232 -7.42 7.63 -12.32
C LEU A 232 -7.18 6.79 -13.58
N GLY A 233 -7.84 5.63 -13.64
CA GLY A 233 -7.82 4.76 -14.81
C GLY A 233 -8.76 5.25 -15.91
N LYS A 234 -8.54 4.78 -17.15
CA LYS A 234 -9.43 5.06 -18.29
C LYS A 234 -10.90 4.64 -18.10
N ASN A 235 -11.15 3.73 -17.15
CA ASN A 235 -12.47 3.20 -16.80
C ASN A 235 -13.09 3.85 -15.55
N PHE A 236 -12.41 4.84 -14.96
CA PHE A 236 -12.95 5.61 -13.86
C PHE A 236 -13.90 6.68 -14.38
N ARG A 237 -15.05 6.84 -13.73
CA ARG A 237 -16.10 7.80 -14.02
C ARG A 237 -16.59 8.34 -12.70
N PHE A 238 -16.50 9.65 -12.51
CA PHE A 238 -17.11 10.29 -11.36
C PHE A 238 -18.63 10.21 -11.47
N ARG A 239 -19.26 10.09 -10.31
CA ARG A 239 -20.67 10.38 -10.12
C ARG A 239 -20.78 11.64 -9.29
N LYS A 240 -21.89 12.37 -9.46
CA LYS A 240 -22.18 13.59 -8.71
C LYS A 240 -22.15 13.40 -7.18
N ASP A 241 -22.41 12.17 -6.73
CA ASP A 241 -22.50 11.78 -5.33
C ASP A 241 -21.15 11.32 -4.74
N ALA A 242 -20.06 11.36 -5.52
CA ALA A 242 -18.74 10.94 -5.05
C ALA A 242 -18.10 11.88 -4.01
N ASP A 243 -18.60 13.11 -3.89
CA ASP A 243 -18.12 14.15 -2.98
C ASP A 243 -16.60 14.44 -3.08
N LEU A 244 -16.05 14.42 -4.31
CA LEU A 244 -14.67 14.87 -4.53
C LEU A 244 -14.60 16.40 -4.36
N GLY A 245 -14.05 16.85 -3.24
CA GLY A 245 -13.81 18.27 -2.97
C GLY A 245 -12.76 18.90 -3.89
N SER A 246 -12.58 20.21 -3.75
CA SER A 246 -11.44 20.92 -4.37
C SER A 246 -10.12 20.34 -3.87
N PRO A 247 -9.08 20.27 -4.73
CA PRO A 247 -7.76 19.85 -4.28
C PRO A 247 -7.22 20.85 -3.26
N ILE A 248 -6.55 20.33 -2.23
CA ILE A 248 -5.85 21.15 -1.23
C ILE A 248 -4.38 21.25 -1.66
N GLY A 249 -3.77 22.41 -1.47
CA GLY A 249 -2.36 22.62 -1.84
C GLY A 249 -1.44 22.04 -0.78
N GLU A 250 -0.19 21.79 -1.13
CA GLU A 250 0.82 21.57 -0.09
C GLU A 250 1.09 22.88 0.66
N ALA A 251 1.65 22.78 1.88
CA ALA A 251 1.87 23.95 2.72
C ALA A 251 2.81 24.95 2.01
N GLY A 252 2.28 26.12 1.66
CA GLY A 252 3.00 27.15 0.92
C GLY A 252 2.70 27.21 -0.58
N GLU A 253 1.82 26.35 -1.10
CA GLU A 253 1.39 26.38 -2.50
C GLU A 253 0.04 27.10 -2.67
N GLU A 254 -0.05 28.01 -3.64
CA GLU A 254 -1.32 28.56 -4.08
C GLU A 254 -2.05 27.53 -4.95
N THR A 255 -3.26 27.13 -4.54
CA THR A 255 -4.11 26.28 -5.39
C THR A 255 -5.00 27.11 -6.31
N THR A 256 -5.28 26.57 -7.48
CA THR A 256 -6.33 27.12 -8.36
C THR A 256 -7.75 26.79 -7.85
N GLY A 257 -7.87 26.00 -6.78
CA GLY A 257 -9.13 25.41 -6.31
C GLY A 257 -9.74 24.36 -7.26
N ASN A 258 -9.09 24.05 -8.38
CA ASN A 258 -9.58 23.13 -9.42
C ASN A 258 -8.60 21.99 -9.69
N TRP A 259 -9.13 20.82 -10.03
CA TRP A 259 -8.34 19.69 -10.51
C TRP A 259 -7.81 19.96 -11.92
N VAL A 260 -6.49 19.79 -12.11
CA VAL A 260 -5.80 19.98 -13.39
C VAL A 260 -5.12 18.65 -13.76
N ARG A 261 -5.11 18.25 -15.03
CA ARG A 261 -4.35 17.07 -15.47
C ARG A 261 -2.86 17.41 -15.69
N ASP A 262 -2.00 16.41 -15.57
CA ASP A 262 -0.52 16.53 -15.72
C ASP A 262 -0.02 16.87 -17.09
N ASP A 263 -0.86 16.65 -18.09
CA ASP A 263 -0.58 17.11 -19.43
C ASP A 263 -0.65 18.64 -19.52
N TYR A 264 -1.11 19.33 -18.47
CA TYR A 264 -1.36 20.78 -18.40
C TYR A 264 -2.30 21.29 -19.50
N GLN A 265 -2.99 20.39 -20.21
CA GLN A 265 -3.76 20.70 -21.41
C GLN A 265 -5.26 20.75 -21.11
N THR A 266 -5.71 20.11 -20.03
CA THR A 266 -7.14 20.06 -19.69
C THR A 266 -7.40 20.40 -18.22
N LYS A 267 -8.10 21.53 -18.01
CA LYS A 267 -8.77 21.84 -16.74
C LYS A 267 -10.04 20.99 -16.71
N GLY A 268 -10.09 19.98 -15.84
CA GLY A 268 -11.28 19.17 -15.66
C GLY A 268 -12.20 19.85 -14.65
N THR A 269 -13.35 20.34 -15.07
CA THR A 269 -14.47 20.48 -14.15
C THR A 269 -15.10 19.10 -13.98
N LEU A 270 -15.34 18.71 -12.72
CA LEU A 270 -16.27 17.61 -12.44
C LEU A 270 -17.63 18.09 -12.98
N GLN A 271 -18.06 17.54 -14.12
CA GLN A 271 -19.41 17.74 -14.67
C GLN A 271 -20.38 16.76 -14.05
#